data_AF-A0A7X3QMS4-F1
#
_entry.id   AF-A0A7X3QMS4-F1
#
_cell.length_a   1.000
_cell.length_b   1.000
_cell.length_c   1.000
_cell.angle_alpha   90.00
_cell.angle_beta   90.00
_cell.angle_gamma   90.00
#
_symmetry.space_group_name_H-M   'P 1'
#
loop_
_entity.id
_entity.type
_entity.pdbx_description
1 polymer ?
#
loop_
_entity_poly.entity_id
_entity_poly.type
_entity_poly.pdbx_seq_one_letter_code
_entity_poly.pdbx_strand_id
1 'polypeptide(L)'
;MTENVILQLTDVVTTRRCALRIDPIDLDLTLDLLLDKYLKHPPLDMLRQERRIAADSEETLTAIQDVVYISSDSGSLMDMFEGIEFLHDGRFLDAPDTLYAEPVTIGEKDALVVDLQIDRNGVGYDRNWTGFHRRRWDRHSDVFSGFVAENVEMRFGAERANRIGELETADDKANFIHALALRIWEAEFENYSRFRGRKLVFKSGDETALNIIDGHGGICSEKVQALKFLTDHYGLESEYVLSGPATPDPVPEERLRQLLDTLDFRYSKRFMRYWQHLALLYKFEGMELLVDATNGNVPFLFVSGGEADGILEYNPKRPVPVRMAVKEEDFYYHRISQDIVEDMIFAMEGWIPYVDLVQVFDNELGLCITKDYMVAPVVFRTEKTFDTMRREYIRACEEAGLDCEVSDEWGFMGPIGEAFAMEEPGKVEHIMESYDHLLDRYDEAHGPGHEAGLVVIRLSG
;
A
#
# COMPACT_ATOMS: atom_id res chain seq x y z
N MET A 1 25.55 -23.37 -28.48
CA MET A 1 25.28 -22.80 -27.15
C MET A 1 23.80 -22.46 -27.14
N THR A 2 23.04 -22.86 -26.14
CA THR A 2 21.64 -22.46 -26.04
C THR A 2 21.63 -20.95 -25.83
N GLU A 3 21.10 -20.19 -26.78
CA GLU A 3 20.96 -18.74 -26.64
C GLU A 3 20.07 -18.45 -25.43
N ASN A 4 20.56 -17.68 -24.46
CA ASN A 4 19.77 -17.27 -23.32
C ASN A 4 18.96 -16.06 -23.72
N VAL A 5 17.69 -16.26 -24.07
CA VAL A 5 16.76 -15.18 -24.41
C VAL A 5 15.93 -14.83 -23.18
N ILE A 6 15.99 -13.57 -22.76
CA ILE A 6 15.30 -13.03 -21.59
C ILE A 6 14.21 -12.10 -22.10
N LEU A 7 12.96 -12.33 -21.68
CA LEU A 7 11.89 -11.37 -21.77
C LEU A 7 11.88 -10.57 -20.47
N GLN A 8 12.07 -9.26 -20.58
CA GLN A 8 11.91 -8.30 -19.51
C GLN A 8 10.61 -7.54 -19.72
N LEU A 9 9.76 -7.48 -18.70
CA LEU A 9 8.53 -6.70 -18.70
C LEU A 9 8.67 -5.60 -17.65
N THR A 10 8.40 -4.36 -18.05
CA THR A 10 8.42 -3.19 -17.15
C THR A 10 7.08 -2.47 -17.20
N ASP A 11 6.35 -2.38 -16.08
CA ASP A 11 5.24 -1.43 -15.93
C ASP A 11 5.86 -0.02 -15.76
N VAL A 12 5.64 0.85 -16.75
CA VAL A 12 6.22 2.20 -16.75
C VAL A 12 5.67 3.06 -15.60
N VAL A 13 4.44 2.80 -15.16
CA VAL A 13 3.78 3.62 -14.14
C VAL A 13 4.29 3.30 -12.74
N THR A 14 4.38 2.01 -12.37
CA THR A 14 4.92 1.62 -11.04
C THR A 14 6.41 1.35 -11.02
N THR A 15 7.07 1.31 -12.18
CA THR A 15 8.45 0.84 -12.38
C THR A 15 8.69 -0.63 -11.98
N ARG A 16 7.63 -1.39 -11.66
CA ARG A 16 7.72 -2.83 -11.39
C ARG A 16 8.27 -3.54 -12.61
N ARG A 17 9.30 -4.37 -12.39
CA ARG A 17 10.01 -5.08 -13.45
C ARG A 17 10.17 -6.56 -13.11
N CYS A 18 9.82 -7.42 -14.04
CA CYS A 18 10.11 -8.85 -13.95
C CYS A 18 10.90 -9.32 -15.17
N ALA A 19 11.68 -10.39 -14.99
CA ALA A 19 12.40 -11.03 -16.07
C ALA A 19 12.19 -12.54 -16.04
N LEU A 20 12.02 -13.14 -17.22
CA LEU A 20 11.95 -14.59 -17.41
C LEU A 20 12.69 -15.01 -18.67
N ARG A 21 13.25 -16.21 -18.65
CA ARG A 21 13.90 -16.81 -19.81
C ARG A 21 12.86 -17.47 -20.71
N ILE A 22 12.77 -17.04 -21.96
CA ILE A 22 11.84 -17.56 -22.97
C ILE A 22 12.55 -18.54 -23.93
N ASP A 23 11.80 -19.31 -24.71
CA ASP A 23 12.42 -20.18 -25.71
C ASP A 23 12.84 -19.33 -26.91
N PRO A 24 14.05 -19.54 -27.48
CA PRO A 24 14.51 -18.71 -28.59
C PRO A 24 13.59 -18.72 -29.82
N ILE A 25 12.84 -19.81 -30.04
CA ILE A 25 11.86 -19.91 -31.12
C ILE A 25 10.67 -18.96 -30.93
N ASP A 26 10.41 -18.51 -29.70
CA ASP A 26 9.30 -17.60 -29.42
C ASP A 26 9.63 -16.13 -29.75
N LEU A 27 10.86 -15.82 -30.18
CA LEU A 27 11.19 -14.52 -30.78
C LEU A 27 10.43 -14.28 -32.09
N ASP A 28 10.00 -15.34 -32.76
CA ASP A 28 9.20 -15.26 -33.98
C ASP A 28 7.69 -15.06 -33.70
N LEU A 29 7.26 -15.04 -32.42
CA LEU A 29 5.89 -14.74 -32.07
C LEU A 29 5.57 -13.25 -32.27
N THR A 30 4.35 -12.99 -32.72
CA THR A 30 3.73 -11.67 -32.65
C THR A 30 3.52 -11.26 -31.19
N LEU A 31 3.41 -9.95 -30.94
CA LEU A 31 3.25 -9.39 -29.60
C LEU A 31 2.08 -10.04 -28.86
N ASP A 32 0.91 -10.17 -29.50
CA ASP A 32 -0.28 -10.78 -28.89
C ASP A 32 -0.04 -12.22 -28.43
N LEU A 33 0.61 -13.04 -29.26
CA LEU A 33 0.95 -14.44 -28.93
C LEU A 33 2.03 -14.52 -27.84
N LEU A 34 3.01 -13.62 -27.85
CA LEU A 34 4.04 -13.56 -26.81
C LEU A 34 3.42 -13.17 -25.47
N LEU A 35 2.55 -12.16 -25.45
CA LEU A 35 1.84 -11.70 -24.26
C LEU A 35 0.88 -12.76 -23.74
N ASP A 36 0.13 -13.44 -24.61
CA ASP A 36 -0.75 -14.54 -24.20
C ASP A 36 0.06 -15.64 -23.51
N LYS A 37 1.18 -16.05 -24.11
CA LYS A 37 2.02 -17.14 -23.61
C LYS A 37 2.80 -16.81 -22.34
N TYR A 38 3.37 -15.61 -22.24
CA TYR A 38 4.34 -15.27 -21.20
C TYR A 38 3.86 -14.23 -20.19
N LEU A 39 2.84 -13.45 -20.52
CA LEU A 39 2.23 -12.50 -19.60
C LEU A 39 0.86 -12.98 -19.11
N LYS A 40 -0.08 -13.41 -19.97
CA LYS A 40 -1.44 -13.83 -19.54
C LYS A 40 -1.48 -15.24 -18.96
N HIS A 41 -0.86 -16.19 -19.65
CA HIS A 41 -0.88 -17.61 -19.32
C HIS A 41 0.54 -18.20 -19.19
N PRO A 42 1.44 -17.58 -18.40
CA PRO A 42 2.79 -18.09 -18.22
C PRO A 42 2.75 -19.53 -17.66
N PRO A 43 3.53 -20.46 -18.23
CA PRO A 43 3.64 -21.82 -17.70
C PRO A 43 4.52 -21.84 -16.44
N LEU A 44 4.07 -21.20 -15.35
CA LEU A 44 4.86 -20.90 -14.15
C LEU A 44 5.51 -22.14 -13.52
N ASP A 45 4.78 -23.26 -13.43
CA ASP A 45 5.34 -24.50 -12.87
C ASP A 45 6.56 -24.99 -13.67
N MET A 46 6.47 -24.95 -15.00
CA MET A 46 7.59 -25.30 -15.89
C MET A 46 8.72 -24.27 -15.76
N LEU A 47 8.40 -22.97 -15.78
CA LEU A 47 9.40 -21.92 -15.65
C LEU A 47 10.16 -22.01 -14.32
N ARG A 48 9.48 -22.34 -13.21
CA ARG A 48 10.10 -22.59 -11.91
C ARG A 48 11.00 -23.83 -11.93
N GLN A 49 10.48 -24.97 -12.41
CA GLN A 49 11.22 -26.23 -12.46
C GLN A 49 12.50 -26.11 -13.30
N GLU A 50 12.43 -25.38 -14.40
CA GLU A 50 13.55 -25.13 -15.32
C GLU A 50 14.44 -23.95 -14.90
N ARG A 51 14.15 -23.31 -13.76
CA ARG A 51 14.85 -22.11 -13.26
C ARG A 51 14.93 -20.99 -14.30
N ARG A 52 13.83 -20.78 -15.01
CA ARG A 52 13.64 -19.74 -16.03
C ARG A 52 13.02 -18.47 -15.47
N ILE A 53 12.47 -18.50 -14.27
CA ILE A 53 11.96 -17.33 -13.54
C ILE A 53 12.41 -17.41 -12.08
N ALA A 54 12.77 -16.28 -11.49
CA ALA A 54 13.05 -16.16 -10.06
C ALA A 54 11.74 -15.92 -9.28
N ALA A 55 11.69 -16.29 -8.00
CA ALA A 55 10.49 -16.11 -7.17
C ALA A 55 9.99 -14.65 -7.16
N ASP A 56 10.90 -13.69 -6.98
CA ASP A 56 10.55 -12.26 -6.99
C ASP A 56 10.03 -11.79 -8.36
N SER A 57 10.55 -12.36 -9.45
CA SER A 57 10.05 -12.07 -10.80
C SER A 57 8.70 -12.70 -11.07
N GLU A 58 8.40 -13.88 -10.52
CA GLU A 58 7.07 -14.49 -10.59
C GLU A 58 6.03 -13.66 -9.83
N GLU A 59 6.35 -13.21 -8.62
CA GLU A 59 5.46 -12.35 -7.84
C GLU A 59 5.22 -11.02 -8.57
N THR A 60 6.28 -10.42 -9.11
CA THR A 60 6.18 -9.16 -9.88
C THR A 60 5.41 -9.34 -11.18
N LEU A 61 5.62 -10.45 -11.91
CA LEU A 61 4.87 -10.78 -13.12
C LEU A 61 3.36 -10.86 -12.81
N THR A 62 3.01 -11.48 -11.70
CA THR A 62 1.60 -11.64 -11.33
C THR A 62 0.99 -10.31 -10.89
N ALA A 63 1.75 -9.46 -10.18
CA ALA A 63 1.33 -8.08 -9.94
C ALA A 63 1.14 -7.26 -11.24
N ILE A 64 2.01 -7.44 -12.24
CA ILE A 64 1.84 -6.81 -13.55
C ILE A 64 0.57 -7.32 -14.24
N GLN A 65 0.26 -8.62 -14.18
CA GLN A 65 -0.99 -9.15 -14.72
C GLN A 65 -2.22 -8.47 -14.11
N ASP A 66 -2.21 -8.21 -12.81
CA ASP A 66 -3.34 -7.64 -12.07
C ASP A 66 -3.64 -6.17 -12.45
N VAL A 67 -2.68 -5.47 -13.07
CA VAL A 67 -2.85 -4.10 -13.62
C VAL A 67 -2.93 -4.06 -15.15
N VAL A 68 -2.74 -5.21 -15.82
CA VAL A 68 -2.84 -5.33 -17.28
C VAL A 68 -4.16 -5.95 -17.71
N TYR A 69 -4.67 -6.94 -16.98
CA TYR A 69 -5.90 -7.66 -17.34
C TYR A 69 -6.99 -7.46 -16.31
N ILE A 70 -8.23 -7.39 -16.81
CA ILE A 70 -9.42 -7.41 -15.98
C ILE A 70 -9.57 -8.82 -15.38
N SER A 71 -9.89 -8.91 -14.09
CA SER A 71 -10.24 -10.18 -13.46
C SER A 71 -11.76 -10.42 -13.53
N SER A 72 -12.17 -11.64 -13.86
CA SER A 72 -13.55 -12.10 -13.61
C SER A 72 -13.80 -12.21 -12.11
N ASP A 73 -15.07 -12.29 -11.68
CA ASP A 73 -15.42 -12.51 -10.26
C ASP A 73 -14.79 -13.78 -9.66
N SER A 74 -14.45 -14.76 -10.51
CA SER A 74 -13.75 -15.98 -10.13
C SER A 74 -12.21 -15.83 -10.10
N GLY A 75 -11.67 -14.64 -10.32
CA GLY A 75 -10.23 -14.35 -10.33
C GLY A 75 -9.47 -14.79 -11.58
N SER A 76 -10.17 -15.12 -12.66
CA SER A 76 -9.55 -15.49 -13.94
C SER A 76 -9.25 -14.23 -14.76
N LEU A 77 -8.08 -14.19 -15.41
CA LEU A 77 -7.70 -13.07 -16.28
C LEU A 77 -8.53 -13.07 -17.56
N MET A 78 -9.11 -11.92 -17.87
CA MET A 78 -9.96 -11.68 -19.03
C MET A 78 -9.19 -10.86 -20.08
N ASP A 79 -9.85 -9.90 -20.72
CA ASP A 79 -9.20 -8.99 -21.65
C ASP A 79 -8.33 -7.96 -20.92
N MET A 80 -7.42 -7.33 -21.67
CA MET A 80 -6.62 -6.22 -21.16
C MET A 80 -7.51 -5.02 -20.81
N PHE A 81 -7.09 -4.19 -19.86
CA PHE A 81 -7.72 -2.89 -19.67
C PHE A 81 -7.66 -2.06 -20.96
N GLU A 82 -8.73 -1.30 -21.22
CA GLU A 82 -8.72 -0.32 -22.31
C GLU A 82 -7.65 0.75 -22.05
N GLY A 83 -6.91 1.16 -23.08
CA GLY A 83 -5.87 2.18 -22.98
C GLY A 83 -4.48 1.67 -22.60
N ILE A 84 -4.26 0.35 -22.57
CA ILE A 84 -2.91 -0.23 -22.47
C ILE A 84 -2.18 -0.11 -23.81
N GLU A 85 -0.94 0.37 -23.72
CA GLU A 85 -0.02 0.47 -24.84
C GLU A 85 1.30 -0.26 -24.53
N PHE A 86 1.97 -0.77 -25.56
CA PHE A 86 3.23 -1.49 -25.42
C PHE A 86 4.33 -0.75 -26.16
N LEU A 87 5.50 -0.62 -25.52
CA LEU A 87 6.67 0.00 -26.11
C LEU A 87 7.87 -0.95 -26.14
N HIS A 88 8.62 -0.89 -27.22
CA HIS A 88 9.91 -1.55 -27.36
C HIS A 88 10.86 -0.64 -28.12
N ASP A 89 12.05 -0.41 -27.56
CA ASP A 89 13.04 0.56 -28.06
C ASP A 89 12.43 1.94 -28.35
N GLY A 90 11.60 2.44 -27.42
CA GLY A 90 10.92 3.74 -27.52
C GLY A 90 9.84 3.84 -28.61
N ARG A 91 9.47 2.73 -29.26
CA ARG A 91 8.42 2.67 -30.28
C ARG A 91 7.20 1.93 -29.76
N PHE A 92 6.02 2.49 -30.01
CA PHE A 92 4.73 1.82 -29.80
C PHE A 92 4.54 0.63 -30.74
N LEU A 93 4.03 -0.46 -30.18
CA LEU A 93 3.78 -1.72 -30.87
C LEU A 93 2.29 -1.96 -31.05
N ASP A 94 1.92 -2.51 -32.21
CA ASP A 94 0.61 -3.09 -32.45
C ASP A 94 0.65 -4.62 -32.22
N ALA A 95 -0.50 -5.24 -31.99
CA ALA A 95 -0.63 -6.69 -31.77
C ALA A 95 0.13 -7.60 -32.76
N PRO A 96 0.14 -7.35 -34.10
CA PRO A 96 0.85 -8.20 -35.06
C PRO A 96 2.35 -7.89 -35.19
N ASP A 97 2.88 -6.90 -34.47
CA ASP A 97 4.32 -6.61 -34.50
C ASP A 97 5.12 -7.74 -33.84
N THR A 98 6.33 -7.98 -34.34
CA THR A 98 7.31 -8.90 -33.74
C THR A 98 8.39 -8.11 -33.01
N LEU A 99 8.91 -8.69 -31.94
CA LEU A 99 9.99 -8.09 -31.14
C LEU A 99 11.36 -8.59 -31.61
N TYR A 100 12.40 -7.81 -31.37
CA TYR A 100 13.78 -8.29 -31.52
C TYR A 100 14.47 -8.30 -30.16
N ALA A 101 15.51 -9.12 -30.05
CA ALA A 101 16.30 -9.21 -28.83
C ALA A 101 17.65 -8.51 -29.03
N GLU A 102 18.07 -7.75 -28.03
CA GLU A 102 19.34 -7.05 -28.02
C GLU A 102 20.40 -7.85 -27.26
N PRO A 103 21.63 -7.94 -27.77
CA PRO A 103 22.72 -8.58 -27.04
C PRO A 103 23.13 -7.73 -25.83
N VAL A 104 23.06 -8.32 -24.64
CA VAL A 104 23.45 -7.70 -23.38
C VAL A 104 24.39 -8.62 -22.63
N THR A 105 25.44 -8.06 -22.03
CA THR A 105 26.30 -8.78 -21.09
C THR A 105 25.85 -8.48 -19.66
N ILE A 106 25.35 -9.50 -18.96
CA ILE A 106 24.90 -9.42 -17.57
C ILE A 106 25.93 -10.12 -16.69
N GLY A 107 26.75 -9.33 -15.99
CA GLY A 107 27.91 -9.84 -15.25
C GLY A 107 28.96 -10.43 -16.20
N GLU A 108 29.19 -11.74 -16.13
CA GLU A 108 30.11 -12.48 -17.01
C GLU A 108 29.39 -13.33 -18.08
N LYS A 109 28.08 -13.11 -18.28
CA LYS A 109 27.26 -13.91 -19.21
C LYS A 109 26.66 -13.06 -20.31
N ASP A 110 26.74 -13.56 -21.53
CA ASP A 110 26.01 -12.99 -22.67
C ASP A 110 24.58 -13.54 -22.70
N ALA A 111 23.63 -12.64 -22.94
CA ALA A 111 22.22 -12.92 -23.12
C ALA A 111 21.65 -12.07 -24.26
N LEU A 112 20.50 -12.50 -24.77
CA LEU A 112 19.64 -11.71 -25.64
C LEU A 112 18.47 -11.22 -24.80
N VAL A 113 18.18 -9.93 -24.80
CA VAL A 113 17.12 -9.32 -23.99
C VAL A 113 16.07 -8.71 -24.91
N VAL A 114 14.82 -9.12 -24.73
CA VAL A 114 13.64 -8.43 -25.24
C VAL A 114 13.12 -7.57 -24.11
N ASP A 115 13.31 -6.25 -24.20
CA ASP A 115 12.79 -5.30 -23.21
C ASP A 115 11.46 -4.74 -23.68
N LEU A 116 10.37 -5.16 -23.03
CA LEU A 116 9.02 -4.73 -23.32
C LEU A 116 8.50 -3.86 -22.18
N GLN A 117 8.12 -2.63 -22.52
CA GLN A 117 7.53 -1.68 -21.60
C GLN A 117 6.01 -1.67 -21.78
N ILE A 118 5.30 -1.62 -20.66
CA ILE A 118 3.84 -1.59 -20.58
C ILE A 118 3.47 -0.20 -20.09
N ASP A 119 2.84 0.59 -20.95
CA ASP A 119 2.29 1.89 -20.60
C ASP A 119 0.79 1.75 -20.35
N ARG A 120 0.38 2.19 -19.16
CA ARG A 120 -1.01 2.17 -18.69
C ARG A 120 -1.49 3.56 -18.26
N ASN A 121 -0.87 4.62 -18.77
CA ASN A 121 -1.32 5.99 -18.54
C ASN A 121 -2.72 6.26 -19.13
N GLY A 122 -3.13 5.48 -20.14
CA GLY A 122 -4.47 5.55 -20.74
C GLY A 122 -5.54 4.71 -20.05
N VAL A 123 -5.19 3.93 -19.01
CA VAL A 123 -6.13 3.02 -18.33
C VAL A 123 -7.04 3.79 -17.37
N GLY A 124 -8.34 3.48 -17.43
CA GLY A 124 -9.37 4.01 -16.53
C GLY A 124 -9.56 3.18 -15.25
N TYR A 125 -10.65 3.45 -14.52
CA TYR A 125 -10.95 2.83 -13.23
C TYR A 125 -11.85 1.57 -13.33
N ASP A 126 -11.66 0.75 -14.36
CA ASP A 126 -12.56 -0.40 -14.64
C ASP A 126 -12.20 -1.68 -13.85
N ARG A 127 -11.50 -1.55 -12.71
CA ARG A 127 -11.04 -2.70 -11.92
C ARG A 127 -12.24 -3.43 -11.30
N ASN A 128 -12.37 -4.71 -11.60
CA ASN A 128 -13.27 -5.59 -10.85
C ASN A 128 -12.63 -5.99 -9.51
N TRP A 129 -12.98 -5.29 -8.42
CA TRP A 129 -12.44 -5.53 -7.08
C TRP A 129 -12.72 -6.92 -6.54
N THR A 130 -13.92 -7.47 -6.78
CA THR A 130 -14.26 -8.84 -6.37
C THR A 130 -13.31 -9.86 -7.02
N GLY A 131 -13.14 -9.75 -8.33
CA GLY A 131 -12.22 -10.60 -9.08
C GLY A 131 -10.76 -10.42 -8.67
N PHE A 132 -10.34 -9.17 -8.48
CA PHE A 132 -8.99 -8.82 -8.02
C PHE A 132 -8.68 -9.43 -6.64
N HIS A 133 -9.54 -9.22 -5.64
CA HIS A 133 -9.37 -9.82 -4.31
C HIS A 133 -9.38 -11.35 -4.37
N ARG A 134 -10.29 -11.95 -5.14
CA ARG A 134 -10.34 -13.41 -5.31
C ARG A 134 -9.04 -13.97 -5.86
N ARG A 135 -8.52 -13.35 -6.92
CA ARG A 135 -7.27 -13.76 -7.57
C ARG A 135 -6.07 -13.68 -6.64
N ARG A 136 -5.94 -12.58 -5.90
CA ARG A 136 -4.84 -12.36 -4.94
C ARG A 136 -4.91 -13.35 -3.78
N TRP A 137 -6.12 -13.62 -3.28
CA TRP A 137 -6.34 -14.62 -2.24
C TRP A 137 -5.90 -16.02 -2.69
N ASP A 138 -6.39 -16.49 -3.84
CA ASP A 138 -6.16 -17.86 -4.31
C ASP A 138 -4.66 -18.18 -4.51
N ARG A 139 -3.81 -17.17 -4.70
CA ARG A 139 -2.35 -17.31 -4.81
C ARG A 139 -1.68 -17.74 -3.49
N HIS A 140 -2.20 -17.28 -2.36
CA HIS A 140 -1.64 -17.50 -1.03
C HIS A 140 -2.70 -17.98 -0.04
N SER A 141 -3.65 -18.80 -0.50
CA SER A 141 -4.82 -19.20 0.28
C SER A 141 -4.44 -19.79 1.64
N ASP A 142 -3.45 -20.68 1.66
CA ASP A 142 -3.02 -21.36 2.90
C ASP A 142 -2.44 -20.38 3.92
N VAL A 143 -1.72 -19.36 3.43
CA VAL A 143 -1.10 -18.32 4.26
C VAL A 143 -2.19 -17.44 4.88
N PHE A 144 -3.13 -16.95 4.06
CA PHE A 144 -4.20 -16.08 4.55
C PHE A 144 -5.20 -16.83 5.42
N SER A 145 -5.61 -18.04 5.05
CA SER A 145 -6.48 -18.89 5.88
C SER A 145 -5.81 -19.24 7.21
N GLY A 146 -4.51 -19.55 7.20
CA GLY A 146 -3.74 -19.81 8.41
C GLY A 146 -3.71 -18.59 9.33
N PHE A 147 -3.40 -17.41 8.78
CA PHE A 147 -3.40 -16.16 9.53
C PHE A 147 -4.77 -15.85 10.16
N VAL A 148 -5.86 -16.01 9.39
CA VAL A 148 -7.21 -15.78 9.92
C VAL A 148 -7.54 -16.75 11.05
N ALA A 149 -7.33 -18.06 10.83
CA ALA A 149 -7.62 -19.08 11.82
C ALA A 149 -6.85 -18.87 13.12
N GLU A 150 -5.54 -18.61 13.02
CA GLU A 150 -4.66 -18.34 14.16
C GLU A 150 -5.15 -17.15 14.98
N ASN A 151 -5.53 -16.05 14.35
CA ASN A 151 -5.95 -14.84 15.07
C ASN A 151 -7.32 -14.99 15.75
N VAL A 152 -8.26 -15.69 15.11
CA VAL A 152 -9.55 -16.01 15.73
C VAL A 152 -9.35 -16.97 16.91
N GLU A 153 -8.50 -18.00 16.76
CA GLU A 153 -8.16 -18.95 17.82
C GLU A 153 -7.43 -18.28 18.99
N MET A 154 -6.40 -17.49 18.72
CA MET A 154 -5.65 -16.75 19.73
C MET A 154 -6.58 -15.87 20.58
N ARG A 155 -7.59 -15.25 19.95
CA ARG A 155 -8.49 -14.32 20.64
C ARG A 155 -9.59 -14.99 21.45
N PHE A 156 -10.13 -16.11 20.97
CA PHE A 156 -11.35 -16.72 21.53
C PHE A 156 -11.17 -18.17 22.04
N GLY A 157 -10.01 -18.77 21.80
CA GLY A 157 -9.72 -20.18 22.05
C GLY A 157 -10.31 -21.11 20.98
N ALA A 158 -9.69 -22.28 20.79
CA ALA A 158 -10.00 -23.23 19.71
C ALA A 158 -11.49 -23.61 19.60
N GLU A 159 -12.15 -23.91 20.74
CA GLU A 159 -13.55 -24.35 20.74
C GLU A 159 -14.49 -23.26 20.20
N ARG A 160 -14.29 -22.01 20.63
CA ARG A 160 -15.12 -20.89 20.19
C ARG A 160 -14.74 -20.41 18.79
N ALA A 161 -13.47 -20.52 18.42
CA ALA A 161 -12.99 -20.14 17.09
C ALA A 161 -13.63 -20.97 15.98
N ASN A 162 -13.81 -22.28 16.20
CA ASN A 162 -14.54 -23.13 15.24
C ASN A 162 -15.96 -22.62 14.97
N ARG A 163 -16.70 -22.26 16.03
CA ARG A 163 -18.05 -21.68 15.90
C ARG A 163 -18.03 -20.33 15.18
N ILE A 164 -17.08 -19.45 15.55
CA ILE A 164 -16.95 -18.12 14.94
C ILE A 164 -16.65 -18.25 13.44
N GLY A 165 -15.82 -19.23 13.04
CA GLY A 165 -15.48 -19.48 11.65
C GLY A 165 -16.64 -19.94 10.77
N GLU A 166 -17.75 -20.41 11.35
CA GLU A 166 -18.97 -20.75 10.61
C GLU A 166 -19.78 -19.50 10.23
N LEU A 167 -19.54 -18.36 10.90
CA LEU A 167 -20.15 -17.06 10.60
C LEU A 167 -21.69 -17.08 10.56
N GLU A 168 -22.33 -17.95 11.33
CA GLU A 168 -23.78 -18.18 11.26
C GLU A 168 -24.61 -17.02 11.83
N THR A 169 -24.05 -16.27 12.78
CA THR A 169 -24.76 -15.21 13.51
C THR A 169 -24.06 -13.86 13.42
N ALA A 170 -24.79 -12.76 13.60
CA ALA A 170 -24.21 -11.42 13.75
C ALA A 170 -23.10 -11.37 14.81
N ASP A 171 -23.26 -12.08 15.93
CA ASP A 171 -22.23 -12.14 16.99
C ASP A 171 -20.98 -12.87 16.51
N ASP A 172 -21.12 -13.95 15.74
CA ASP A 172 -19.98 -14.68 15.18
C ASP A 172 -19.23 -13.81 14.16
N LYS A 173 -19.96 -13.14 13.26
CA LYS A 173 -19.40 -12.18 12.29
C LYS A 173 -18.67 -11.02 12.98
N ALA A 174 -19.29 -10.40 13.99
CA ALA A 174 -18.67 -9.33 14.75
C ALA A 174 -17.42 -9.81 15.49
N ASN A 175 -17.44 -10.98 16.14
CA ASN A 175 -16.26 -11.53 16.81
C ASN A 175 -15.14 -11.87 15.81
N PHE A 176 -15.48 -12.41 14.64
CA PHE A 176 -14.53 -12.67 13.56
C PHE A 176 -13.84 -11.38 13.11
N ILE A 177 -14.62 -10.34 12.78
CA ILE A 177 -14.09 -9.04 12.37
C ILE A 177 -13.23 -8.43 13.49
N HIS A 178 -13.67 -8.53 14.74
CA HIS A 178 -12.92 -8.01 15.89
C HIS A 178 -11.54 -8.65 16.01
N ALA A 179 -11.42 -9.98 15.82
CA ALA A 179 -10.12 -10.66 15.91
C ALA A 179 -9.14 -10.13 14.86
N LEU A 180 -9.59 -10.02 13.60
CA LEU A 180 -8.75 -9.54 12.51
C LEU A 180 -8.44 -8.05 12.62
N ALA A 181 -9.45 -7.23 12.92
CA ALA A 181 -9.30 -5.78 13.09
C ALA A 181 -8.33 -5.46 14.22
N LEU A 182 -8.41 -6.16 15.35
CA LEU A 182 -7.48 -5.97 16.46
C LEU A 182 -6.05 -6.35 16.05
N ARG A 183 -5.86 -7.49 15.37
CA ARG A 183 -4.53 -7.90 14.91
C ARG A 183 -3.88 -6.90 13.95
N ILE A 184 -4.67 -6.31 13.05
CA ILE A 184 -4.23 -5.27 12.11
C ILE A 184 -3.93 -3.95 12.84
N TRP A 185 -4.74 -3.60 13.84
CA TRP A 185 -4.51 -2.43 14.68
C TRP A 185 -3.22 -2.56 15.50
N GLU A 186 -2.95 -3.75 16.04
CA GLU A 186 -1.70 -4.06 16.78
C GLU A 186 -0.46 -4.10 15.88
N ALA A 187 -0.62 -4.32 14.56
CA ALA A 187 0.48 -4.26 13.62
C ALA A 187 1.07 -2.85 13.54
N GLU A 188 2.32 -2.74 13.09
CA GLU A 188 3.03 -1.46 13.12
C GLU A 188 2.36 -0.38 12.24
N PHE A 189 2.46 0.89 12.64
CA PHE A 189 2.15 2.00 11.75
C PHE A 189 3.48 2.53 11.18
N GLU A 190 3.71 2.28 9.89
CA GLU A 190 5.03 2.45 9.29
C GLU A 190 4.99 2.78 7.80
N ASN A 191 6.06 3.42 7.33
CA ASN A 191 6.35 3.66 5.91
C ASN A 191 7.71 3.11 5.48
N TYR A 192 8.56 2.66 6.40
CA TYR A 192 9.92 2.19 6.06
C TYR A 192 9.90 1.00 5.09
N SER A 193 8.85 0.17 5.10
CA SER A 193 8.67 -0.99 4.22
C SER A 193 8.59 -0.62 2.73
N ARG A 194 8.19 0.61 2.41
CA ARG A 194 8.18 1.14 1.03
C ARG A 194 9.57 1.34 0.47
N PHE A 195 10.57 1.50 1.35
CA PHE A 195 11.93 1.86 0.97
C PHE A 195 12.93 0.71 1.12
N ARG A 196 12.47 -0.46 1.56
CA ARG A 196 13.27 -1.68 1.69
C ARG A 196 12.60 -2.87 1.03
N GLY A 197 13.32 -3.98 0.94
CA GLY A 197 12.79 -5.23 0.38
C GLY A 197 12.24 -5.04 -1.04
N ARG A 198 10.94 -5.31 -1.22
CA ARG A 198 10.23 -5.19 -2.52
C ARG A 198 10.00 -3.75 -2.97
N LYS A 199 10.21 -2.75 -2.10
CA LYS A 199 10.14 -1.32 -2.42
C LYS A 199 8.81 -0.92 -3.08
N LEU A 200 7.70 -1.38 -2.50
CA LEU A 200 6.36 -1.11 -3.03
C LEU A 200 5.96 0.32 -2.68
N VAL A 201 5.74 1.14 -3.70
CA VAL A 201 5.32 2.55 -3.57
C VAL A 201 4.01 2.67 -2.77
N PHE A 202 3.04 1.80 -3.07
CA PHE A 202 1.80 1.65 -2.33
C PHE A 202 1.40 0.17 -2.31
N LYS A 203 0.98 -0.34 -1.15
CA LYS A 203 0.62 -1.74 -0.95
C LYS A 203 -0.89 -1.94 -1.10
N SER A 204 -1.29 -2.92 -1.91
CA SER A 204 -2.68 -3.40 -1.91
C SER A 204 -3.03 -4.07 -0.57
N GLY A 205 -4.31 -4.41 -0.38
CA GLY A 205 -4.78 -5.07 0.84
C GLY A 205 -4.06 -6.39 1.13
N ASP A 206 -3.85 -7.23 0.12
CA ASP A 206 -3.14 -8.50 0.27
C ASP A 206 -1.62 -8.31 0.51
N GLU A 207 -1.00 -7.31 -0.16
CA GLU A 207 0.41 -6.99 0.05
C GLU A 207 0.64 -6.49 1.48
N THR A 208 -0.30 -5.72 2.01
CA THR A 208 -0.30 -5.28 3.42
C THR A 208 -0.57 -6.43 4.37
N ALA A 209 -1.50 -7.34 4.08
CA ALA A 209 -1.77 -8.51 4.90
C ALA A 209 -0.52 -9.41 5.01
N LEU A 210 0.17 -9.67 3.89
CA LEU A 210 1.45 -10.38 3.88
C LEU A 210 2.52 -9.64 4.70
N ASN A 211 2.62 -8.31 4.55
CA ASN A 211 3.57 -7.52 5.32
C ASN A 211 3.31 -7.62 6.83
N ILE A 212 2.05 -7.64 7.26
CA ILE A 212 1.64 -7.83 8.67
C ILE A 212 1.97 -9.25 9.17
N ILE A 213 1.78 -10.26 8.32
CA ILE A 213 2.15 -11.66 8.60
C ILE A 213 3.67 -11.78 8.82
N ASP A 214 4.46 -11.06 8.03
CA ASP A 214 5.92 -11.01 8.14
C ASP A 214 6.41 -10.18 9.35
N GLY A 215 5.49 -9.64 10.17
CA GLY A 215 5.80 -8.91 11.40
C GLY A 215 5.91 -7.39 11.24
N HIS A 216 5.55 -6.85 10.08
CA HIS A 216 5.55 -5.41 9.81
C HIS A 216 4.12 -4.84 9.88
N GLY A 217 3.86 -3.79 9.11
CA GLY A 217 2.62 -3.02 9.19
C GLY A 217 2.27 -2.29 7.91
N GLY A 218 1.76 -1.08 8.07
CA GLY A 218 1.42 -0.19 6.97
C GLY A 218 0.70 1.07 7.47
N ILE A 219 0.36 1.96 6.55
CA ILE A 219 -0.41 3.18 6.87
C ILE A 219 -1.90 2.90 6.95
N CYS A 220 -2.69 3.93 7.26
CA CYS A 220 -4.14 3.83 7.45
C CYS A 220 -4.87 3.15 6.28
N SER A 221 -4.72 3.68 5.05
CA SER A 221 -5.39 3.16 3.85
C SER A 221 -4.98 1.72 3.52
N GLU A 222 -3.72 1.36 3.74
CA GLU A 222 -3.18 0.01 3.53
C GLU A 222 -3.77 -1.00 4.51
N LYS A 223 -3.80 -0.64 5.80
CA LYS A 223 -4.36 -1.51 6.85
C LYS A 223 -5.87 -1.72 6.69
N VAL A 224 -6.61 -0.69 6.31
CA VAL A 224 -8.03 -0.80 6.00
C VAL A 224 -8.28 -1.73 4.82
N GLN A 225 -7.49 -1.61 3.76
CA GLN A 225 -7.55 -2.54 2.63
C GLN A 225 -7.19 -3.97 3.03
N ALA A 226 -6.21 -4.17 3.92
CA ALA A 226 -5.87 -5.51 4.42
C ALA A 226 -7.04 -6.15 5.18
N LEU A 227 -7.70 -5.37 6.04
CA LEU A 227 -8.88 -5.85 6.76
C LEU A 227 -10.00 -6.22 5.78
N LYS A 228 -10.30 -5.34 4.80
CA LYS A 228 -11.32 -5.59 3.78
C LYS A 228 -10.99 -6.83 2.94
N PHE A 229 -9.75 -6.96 2.46
CA PHE A 229 -9.29 -8.11 1.69
C PHE A 229 -9.50 -9.43 2.44
N LEU A 230 -9.13 -9.46 3.73
CA LEU A 230 -9.29 -10.65 4.56
C LEU A 230 -10.76 -10.98 4.82
N THR A 231 -11.64 -10.00 4.99
CA THR A 231 -13.07 -10.23 5.29
C THR A 231 -13.93 -10.46 4.04
N ASP A 232 -13.60 -9.84 2.91
CA ASP A 232 -14.26 -10.04 1.62
C ASP A 232 -14.21 -11.51 1.20
N HIS A 233 -13.10 -12.22 1.46
CA HIS A 233 -12.98 -13.66 1.18
C HIS A 233 -14.05 -14.49 1.88
N TYR A 234 -14.45 -14.09 3.09
CA TYR A 234 -15.47 -14.76 3.89
C TYR A 234 -16.89 -14.24 3.63
N GLY A 235 -17.07 -13.41 2.60
CA GLY A 235 -18.37 -12.87 2.19
C GLY A 235 -18.95 -11.84 3.16
N LEU A 236 -18.09 -11.17 3.95
CA LEU A 236 -18.53 -10.12 4.87
C LEU A 236 -18.58 -8.78 4.13
N GLU A 237 -19.80 -8.32 3.84
CA GLU A 237 -20.03 -7.06 3.14
C GLU A 237 -19.55 -5.86 3.98
N SER A 238 -18.74 -5.01 3.34
CA SER A 238 -18.19 -3.80 3.95
C SER A 238 -18.09 -2.66 2.95
N GLU A 239 -18.33 -1.45 3.44
CA GLU A 239 -18.15 -0.18 2.73
C GLU A 239 -16.96 0.58 3.33
N TYR A 240 -16.17 1.24 2.49
CA TYR A 240 -15.24 2.26 2.93
C TYR A 240 -15.97 3.48 3.49
N VAL A 241 -15.41 4.00 4.57
CA VAL A 241 -15.77 5.25 5.22
C VAL A 241 -14.57 6.17 5.15
N LEU A 242 -14.79 7.41 4.69
CA LEU A 242 -13.74 8.42 4.65
C LEU A 242 -13.70 9.23 5.92
N SER A 243 -12.53 9.69 6.33
CA SER A 243 -12.40 10.55 7.48
C SER A 243 -11.28 11.57 7.33
N GLY A 244 -11.38 12.65 8.08
CA GLY A 244 -10.28 13.57 8.24
C GLY A 244 -10.58 14.74 9.16
N PRO A 245 -9.56 15.58 9.40
CA PRO A 245 -9.60 16.61 10.43
C PRO A 245 -10.47 17.79 10.02
N ALA A 246 -11.32 18.22 10.95
CA ALA A 246 -12.13 19.43 10.84
C ALA A 246 -13.05 19.48 9.61
N THR A 247 -13.64 18.35 9.23
CA THR A 247 -14.62 18.23 8.13
C THR A 247 -16.02 17.82 8.62
N PRO A 248 -16.74 18.62 9.43
CA PRO A 248 -18.05 18.22 9.94
C PRO A 248 -19.15 18.15 8.86
N ASP A 249 -18.97 18.86 7.75
CA ASP A 249 -19.96 18.99 6.67
C ASP A 249 -19.92 17.78 5.71
N PRO A 250 -21.02 17.50 4.98
CA PRO A 250 -21.06 16.42 4.00
C PRO A 250 -19.93 16.45 2.96
N VAL A 251 -19.55 15.27 2.49
CA VAL A 251 -18.45 15.11 1.53
C VAL A 251 -18.82 15.73 0.18
N PRO A 252 -17.95 16.56 -0.42
CA PRO A 252 -18.20 17.14 -1.73
C PRO A 252 -17.85 16.17 -2.86
N GLU A 253 -18.61 15.08 -3.01
CA GLU A 253 -18.34 13.98 -3.96
C GLU A 253 -18.04 14.43 -5.40
N GLU A 254 -18.77 15.41 -5.93
CA GLU A 254 -18.51 15.95 -7.29
C GLU A 254 -17.10 16.54 -7.43
N ARG A 255 -16.60 17.20 -6.38
CA ARG A 255 -15.24 17.76 -6.36
C ARG A 255 -14.20 16.67 -6.24
N LEU A 256 -14.50 15.63 -5.48
CA LEU A 256 -13.66 14.47 -5.31
C LEU A 256 -13.52 13.70 -6.64
N ARG A 257 -14.62 13.46 -7.34
CA ARG A 257 -14.61 12.92 -8.72
C ARG A 257 -13.75 13.74 -9.66
N GLN A 258 -13.95 15.05 -9.69
CA GLN A 258 -13.15 15.95 -10.53
C GLN A 258 -11.65 15.82 -10.27
N LEU A 259 -11.23 15.56 -9.03
CA LEU A 259 -9.83 15.38 -8.68
C LEU A 259 -9.26 14.06 -9.20
N LEU A 260 -10.05 12.97 -9.18
CA LEU A 260 -9.65 11.69 -9.76
C LEU A 260 -9.53 11.79 -11.28
N ASP A 261 -10.52 12.43 -11.94
CA ASP A 261 -10.52 12.59 -13.40
C ASP A 261 -9.36 13.43 -13.94
N THR A 262 -8.85 14.38 -13.13
CA THR A 262 -7.83 15.35 -13.58
C THR A 262 -6.45 15.10 -12.99
N LEU A 263 -6.38 14.39 -11.86
CA LEU A 263 -5.19 14.28 -11.01
C LEU A 263 -4.53 15.65 -10.69
N ASP A 264 -5.30 16.74 -10.73
CA ASP A 264 -4.81 18.10 -10.43
C ASP A 264 -5.01 18.46 -8.96
N PHE A 265 -3.98 18.22 -8.16
CA PHE A 265 -4.00 18.48 -6.73
C PHE A 265 -3.63 19.93 -6.34
N ARG A 266 -3.35 20.82 -7.30
CA ARG A 266 -2.83 22.19 -7.00
C ARG A 266 -3.81 23.09 -6.25
N TYR A 267 -5.12 22.85 -6.40
CA TYR A 267 -6.19 23.64 -5.79
C TYR A 267 -7.06 22.85 -4.81
N SER A 268 -6.65 21.62 -4.47
CA SER A 268 -7.51 20.63 -3.82
C SER A 268 -7.27 20.47 -2.32
N LYS A 269 -6.29 21.17 -1.73
CA LYS A 269 -5.94 21.04 -0.29
C LYS A 269 -7.15 21.14 0.66
N ARG A 270 -8.19 21.90 0.29
CA ARG A 270 -9.43 21.97 1.07
C ARG A 270 -10.23 20.66 1.03
N PHE A 271 -10.32 20.02 -0.14
CA PHE A 271 -11.11 18.82 -0.36
C PHE A 271 -10.35 17.55 0.02
N MET A 272 -9.03 17.54 -0.13
CA MET A 272 -8.16 16.46 0.33
C MET A 272 -8.29 16.16 1.82
N ARG A 273 -8.76 17.11 2.64
CA ARG A 273 -9.04 16.87 4.06
C ARG A 273 -10.07 15.77 4.30
N TYR A 274 -11.00 15.56 3.37
CA TYR A 274 -11.95 14.44 3.44
C TYR A 274 -11.30 13.08 3.12
N TRP A 275 -10.10 13.09 2.54
CA TRP A 275 -9.33 11.92 2.11
C TRP A 275 -8.10 11.64 3.00
N GLN A 276 -8.13 12.20 4.20
CA GLN A 276 -7.19 12.00 5.31
C GLN A 276 -6.94 10.54 5.65
N HIS A 277 -8.06 9.82 5.71
CA HIS A 277 -8.17 8.60 6.49
C HIS A 277 -9.30 7.71 5.98
N LEU A 278 -9.19 6.42 6.27
CA LEU A 278 -10.14 5.39 5.86
C LEU A 278 -10.50 4.49 7.04
N ALA A 279 -11.73 4.00 7.03
CA ALA A 279 -12.27 2.97 7.93
C ALA A 279 -13.24 2.07 7.15
N LEU A 280 -13.76 1.01 7.79
CA LEU A 280 -14.78 0.14 7.22
C LEU A 280 -16.08 0.21 8.01
N LEU A 281 -17.20 0.17 7.28
CA LEU A 281 -18.52 -0.05 7.82
C LEU A 281 -19.03 -1.41 7.33
N TYR A 282 -19.14 -2.36 8.25
CA TYR A 282 -19.71 -3.67 7.96
C TYR A 282 -21.22 -3.65 8.11
N LYS A 283 -21.90 -4.39 7.24
CA LYS A 283 -23.36 -4.54 7.26
C LYS A 283 -23.74 -6.01 7.27
N PHE A 284 -24.42 -6.45 8.32
CA PHE A 284 -24.96 -7.81 8.39
C PHE A 284 -26.16 -7.88 9.32
N GLU A 285 -27.22 -8.60 8.92
CA GLU A 285 -28.39 -8.88 9.77
C GLU A 285 -29.05 -7.64 10.38
N GLY A 286 -29.00 -6.49 9.68
CA GLY A 286 -29.54 -5.22 10.15
C GLY A 286 -28.65 -4.49 11.18
N MET A 287 -27.46 -5.03 11.48
CA MET A 287 -26.41 -4.38 12.26
C MET A 287 -25.46 -3.65 11.32
N GLU A 288 -25.09 -2.44 11.74
CA GLU A 288 -23.96 -1.70 11.18
C GLU A 288 -22.85 -1.61 12.23
N LEU A 289 -21.63 -1.94 11.81
CA LEU A 289 -20.45 -2.00 12.66
C LEU A 289 -19.34 -1.17 12.01
N LEU A 290 -19.03 -0.01 12.61
CA LEU A 290 -17.93 0.86 12.20
C LEU A 290 -16.63 0.36 12.84
N VAL A 291 -15.64 0.10 12.00
CA VAL A 291 -14.34 -0.46 12.39
C VAL A 291 -13.21 0.39 11.83
N ASP A 292 -12.35 0.85 12.73
CA ASP A 292 -11.09 1.49 12.41
C ASP A 292 -9.92 0.73 13.05
N ALA A 293 -9.16 0.05 12.20
CA ALA A 293 -8.06 -0.85 12.57
C ALA A 293 -6.67 -0.25 12.27
N THR A 294 -6.56 1.07 12.13
CA THR A 294 -5.35 1.69 11.54
C THR A 294 -4.23 1.94 12.55
N ASN A 295 -4.54 2.30 13.79
CA ASN A 295 -3.57 2.71 14.82
C ASN A 295 -2.77 3.96 14.38
N GLY A 296 -1.47 4.08 14.66
CA GLY A 296 -0.67 5.26 14.32
C GLY A 296 -1.15 6.54 15.00
N ASN A 297 -1.77 6.38 16.18
CA ASN A 297 -2.49 7.37 16.99
C ASN A 297 -4.00 7.56 16.72
N VAL A 298 -4.57 6.79 15.80
CA VAL A 298 -6.03 6.63 15.70
C VAL A 298 -6.50 5.57 16.70
N PRO A 299 -7.51 5.86 17.55
CA PRO A 299 -8.02 4.88 18.50
C PRO A 299 -8.64 3.68 17.77
N PHE A 300 -8.54 2.49 18.36
CA PHE A 300 -9.26 1.33 17.84
C PHE A 300 -10.77 1.57 17.94
N LEU A 301 -11.43 1.79 16.80
CA LEU A 301 -12.88 1.94 16.75
C LEU A 301 -13.50 0.60 16.40
N PHE A 302 -14.44 0.15 17.23
CA PHE A 302 -15.23 -1.06 17.02
C PHE A 302 -16.61 -0.85 17.61
N VAL A 303 -17.44 -0.07 16.92
CA VAL A 303 -18.69 0.49 17.47
C VAL A 303 -19.89 0.17 16.59
N SER A 304 -21.05 -0.06 17.20
CA SER A 304 -22.28 -0.45 16.50
C SER A 304 -23.49 0.33 17.02
N GLY A 305 -24.59 0.30 16.25
CA GLY A 305 -25.86 0.94 16.61
C GLY A 305 -25.72 2.45 16.83
N GLY A 306 -26.39 2.97 17.86
CA GLY A 306 -26.48 4.42 18.09
C GLY A 306 -25.14 5.15 18.32
N GLU A 307 -24.07 4.44 18.66
CA GLU A 307 -22.72 5.01 18.73
C GLU A 307 -22.13 5.22 17.34
N ALA A 308 -22.22 4.21 16.46
CA ALA A 308 -21.84 4.33 15.06
C ALA A 308 -22.68 5.41 14.34
N ASP A 309 -23.99 5.45 14.60
CA ASP A 309 -24.89 6.48 14.06
C ASP A 309 -24.43 7.88 14.48
N GLY A 310 -24.02 8.08 15.74
CA GLY A 310 -23.53 9.38 16.22
C GLY A 310 -22.27 9.87 15.52
N ILE A 311 -21.43 8.95 15.04
CA ILE A 311 -20.20 9.25 14.29
C ILE A 311 -20.51 9.52 12.81
N LEU A 312 -21.41 8.72 12.21
CA LEU A 312 -21.69 8.74 10.78
C LEU A 312 -22.76 9.76 10.35
N GLU A 313 -23.78 9.97 11.17
CA GLU A 313 -24.92 10.85 10.85
C GLU A 313 -24.63 12.33 11.10
N TYR A 314 -25.36 13.21 10.42
CA TYR A 314 -25.14 14.66 10.45
C TYR A 314 -25.98 15.41 11.51
N ASN A 315 -26.40 14.75 12.62
CA ASN A 315 -27.30 15.40 13.59
C ASN A 315 -27.19 14.92 15.07
N PRO A 316 -26.38 15.59 15.92
CA PRO A 316 -25.16 16.30 15.56
C PRO A 316 -24.04 15.29 15.27
N LYS A 317 -23.21 15.58 14.26
CA LYS A 317 -22.07 14.73 13.91
C LYS A 317 -21.01 14.79 15.01
N ARG A 318 -20.62 13.63 15.54
CA ARG A 318 -19.61 13.54 16.60
C ARG A 318 -18.22 13.31 15.99
N PRO A 319 -17.22 14.12 16.36
CA PRO A 319 -15.84 13.83 15.98
C PRO A 319 -15.28 12.67 16.80
N VAL A 320 -14.23 12.06 16.27
CA VAL A 320 -13.31 11.17 16.99
C VAL A 320 -12.00 11.93 17.18
N PRO A 321 -11.56 12.17 18.43
CA PRO A 321 -10.27 12.79 18.68
C PRO A 321 -9.12 11.85 18.28
N VAL A 322 -8.18 12.37 17.49
CA VAL A 322 -7.01 11.65 16.99
C VAL A 322 -5.76 12.48 17.29
N ARG A 323 -4.70 11.87 17.83
CA ARG A 323 -3.44 12.57 18.13
C ARG A 323 -2.42 12.39 17.01
N MET A 324 -2.38 13.27 16.02
CA MET A 324 -1.33 13.26 15.00
C MET A 324 -0.01 13.82 15.56
N ALA A 325 0.83 12.93 16.11
CA ALA A 325 2.13 13.24 16.69
C ALA A 325 2.10 14.36 17.76
N VAL A 326 2.26 15.62 17.34
CA VAL A 326 2.28 16.82 18.19
C VAL A 326 0.90 17.45 18.41
N LYS A 327 -0.12 17.10 17.62
CA LYS A 327 -1.45 17.76 17.65
C LYS A 327 -2.58 16.78 17.88
N GLU A 328 -3.60 17.23 18.60
CA GLU A 328 -4.89 16.53 18.67
C GLU A 328 -5.85 17.18 17.68
N GLU A 329 -6.48 16.36 16.84
CA GLU A 329 -7.39 16.77 15.78
C GLU A 329 -8.71 16.01 15.86
N ASP A 330 -9.80 16.71 15.55
CA ASP A 330 -11.13 16.13 15.50
C ASP A 330 -11.40 15.54 14.11
N PHE A 331 -11.42 14.21 14.02
CA PHE A 331 -11.70 13.48 12.79
C PHE A 331 -13.19 13.22 12.61
N TYR A 332 -13.72 13.50 11.42
CA TYR A 332 -15.14 13.30 11.08
C TYR A 332 -15.27 12.21 10.01
N TYR A 333 -16.06 11.17 10.30
CA TYR A 333 -16.20 9.99 9.45
C TYR A 333 -17.43 10.07 8.56
N HIS A 334 -17.32 9.77 7.27
CA HIS A 334 -18.33 10.00 6.27
C HIS A 334 -18.59 8.76 5.42
N ARG A 335 -19.87 8.46 5.24
CA ARG A 335 -20.30 7.61 4.13
C ARG A 335 -20.06 8.33 2.81
N ILE A 336 -19.68 7.57 1.80
CA ILE A 336 -19.39 8.06 0.46
C ILE A 336 -19.72 6.97 -0.57
N SER A 337 -20.00 7.38 -1.81
CA SER A 337 -20.00 6.48 -2.97
C SER A 337 -18.69 5.68 -3.06
N GLN A 338 -18.81 4.36 -3.11
CA GLN A 338 -17.67 3.44 -2.95
C GLN A 338 -16.66 3.50 -4.09
N ASP A 339 -17.16 3.72 -5.30
CA ASP A 339 -16.35 3.94 -6.49
C ASP A 339 -15.39 5.13 -6.32
N ILE A 340 -15.72 6.20 -5.56
CA ILE A 340 -14.76 7.29 -5.30
C ILE A 340 -13.53 6.78 -4.52
N VAL A 341 -13.76 5.93 -3.51
CA VAL A 341 -12.68 5.43 -2.65
C VAL A 341 -11.86 4.37 -3.39
N GLU A 342 -12.54 3.48 -4.10
CA GLU A 342 -11.93 2.46 -4.93
C GLU A 342 -11.05 3.08 -6.03
N ASP A 343 -11.55 4.05 -6.79
CA ASP A 343 -10.80 4.77 -7.82
C ASP A 343 -9.58 5.50 -7.21
N MET A 344 -9.75 6.09 -6.01
CA MET A 344 -8.65 6.73 -5.28
C MET A 344 -7.56 5.74 -4.88
N ILE A 345 -7.93 4.56 -4.35
CA ILE A 345 -6.98 3.51 -4.00
C ILE A 345 -6.24 3.02 -5.24
N PHE A 346 -6.96 2.77 -6.33
CA PHE A 346 -6.35 2.36 -7.58
C PHE A 346 -5.40 3.45 -8.13
N ALA A 347 -5.75 4.72 -7.96
CA ALA A 347 -4.87 5.82 -8.31
C ALA A 347 -3.61 5.90 -7.45
N MET A 348 -3.70 5.66 -6.14
CA MET A 348 -2.53 5.59 -5.27
C MET A 348 -1.60 4.41 -5.62
N GLU A 349 -2.16 3.27 -6.05
CA GLU A 349 -1.36 2.12 -6.52
C GLU A 349 -0.64 2.38 -7.85
N GLY A 350 -1.10 3.35 -8.65
CA GLY A 350 -0.61 3.57 -10.00
C GLY A 350 -0.20 5.00 -10.30
N TRP A 351 -1.19 5.85 -10.57
CA TRP A 351 -0.96 7.11 -11.28
C TRP A 351 -0.54 8.29 -10.41
N ILE A 352 -0.61 8.18 -9.07
CA ILE A 352 -0.14 9.26 -8.19
C ILE A 352 1.38 9.12 -8.00
N PRO A 353 2.19 9.98 -8.67
CA PRO A 353 3.63 9.87 -8.59
C PRO A 353 4.08 10.21 -7.17
N TYR A 354 5.12 9.52 -6.71
CA TYR A 354 5.76 9.78 -5.42
C TYR A 354 4.81 9.72 -4.21
N VAL A 355 3.72 8.94 -4.29
CA VAL A 355 2.79 8.79 -3.15
C VAL A 355 3.51 8.25 -1.92
N ASP A 356 4.54 7.42 -2.08
CA ASP A 356 5.46 6.99 -1.03
C ASP A 356 6.07 8.17 -0.27
N LEU A 357 6.54 9.20 -0.98
CA LEU A 357 7.10 10.41 -0.39
C LEU A 357 6.01 11.32 0.19
N VAL A 358 4.87 11.45 -0.48
CA VAL A 358 3.73 12.25 0.02
C VAL A 358 3.28 11.73 1.39
N GLN A 359 3.21 10.41 1.58
CA GLN A 359 2.83 9.84 2.87
C GLN A 359 3.85 10.16 3.98
N VAL A 360 5.15 10.10 3.66
CA VAL A 360 6.21 10.37 4.65
C VAL A 360 6.31 11.86 5.00
N PHE A 361 6.35 12.73 3.98
CA PHE A 361 6.72 14.14 4.12
C PHE A 361 5.52 15.08 4.15
N ASP A 362 4.61 14.98 3.18
CA ASP A 362 3.50 15.93 3.02
C ASP A 362 2.35 15.65 4.01
N ASN A 363 2.09 14.38 4.28
CA ASN A 363 1.16 13.93 5.32
C ASN A 363 1.84 13.82 6.70
N GLU A 364 3.14 14.09 6.78
CA GLU A 364 3.94 14.07 8.02
C GLU A 364 3.81 12.76 8.81
N LEU A 365 3.63 11.61 8.15
CA LEU A 365 3.52 10.32 8.83
C LEU A 365 4.89 9.75 9.25
N GLY A 366 5.98 10.30 8.71
CA GLY A 366 7.34 9.82 8.98
C GLY A 366 7.57 8.39 8.50
N LEU A 367 8.60 7.74 9.04
CA LEU A 367 8.94 6.35 8.74
C LEU A 367 8.27 5.37 9.70
N CYS A 368 8.05 5.78 10.95
CA CYS A 368 7.47 4.93 11.98
C CYS A 368 6.76 5.77 13.04
N ILE A 369 5.59 5.30 13.46
CA ILE A 369 4.85 5.82 14.61
C ILE A 369 4.52 4.64 15.53
N THR A 370 5.04 4.68 16.74
CA THR A 370 4.68 3.77 17.83
C THR A 370 3.85 4.52 18.87
N LYS A 371 3.48 3.83 19.96
CA LYS A 371 2.83 4.49 21.10
C LYS A 371 3.71 5.59 21.70
N ASP A 372 5.02 5.35 21.78
CA ASP A 372 5.95 6.16 22.58
C ASP A 372 6.91 6.98 21.71
N TYR A 373 6.99 6.71 20.40
CA TYR A 373 7.94 7.37 19.50
C TYR A 373 7.34 7.67 18.12
N MET A 374 7.80 8.77 17.53
CA MET A 374 7.70 9.02 16.09
C MET A 374 9.11 9.19 15.54
N VAL A 375 9.41 8.53 14.42
CA VAL A 375 10.66 8.69 13.68
C VAL A 375 10.36 9.20 12.28
N ALA A 376 10.97 10.32 11.90
CA ALA A 376 10.81 10.90 10.57
C ALA A 376 12.15 11.32 9.97
N PRO A 377 12.27 11.28 8.62
CA PRO A 377 13.46 11.73 7.92
C PRO A 377 13.50 13.26 7.81
N VAL A 378 14.69 13.82 7.87
CA VAL A 378 14.97 15.24 7.60
C VAL A 378 15.90 15.31 6.40
N VAL A 379 15.37 15.67 5.22
CA VAL A 379 16.12 15.69 3.96
C VAL A 379 16.58 17.12 3.64
N PHE A 380 17.86 17.30 3.33
CA PHE A 380 18.47 18.62 3.13
C PHE A 380 19.62 18.59 2.12
N ARG A 381 19.88 19.71 1.43
CA ARG A 381 21.07 19.88 0.56
C ARG A 381 22.21 20.65 1.22
N THR A 382 21.92 21.37 2.28
CA THR A 382 22.86 22.30 2.92
C THR A 382 22.62 22.34 4.42
N GLU A 383 23.70 22.55 5.17
CA GLU A 383 23.66 22.76 6.62
C GLU A 383 22.64 23.84 7.02
N LYS A 384 22.55 24.94 6.26
CA LYS A 384 21.57 26.01 6.51
C LYS A 384 20.11 25.53 6.41
N THR A 385 19.82 24.64 5.46
CA THR A 385 18.47 24.08 5.27
C THR A 385 18.15 23.13 6.43
N PHE A 386 19.08 22.24 6.75
CA PHE A 386 18.98 21.37 7.92
C PHE A 386 18.72 22.15 9.21
N ASP A 387 19.53 23.18 9.49
CA ASP A 387 19.39 24.06 10.66
C ASP A 387 18.02 24.72 10.75
N THR A 388 17.40 25.01 9.61
CA THR A 388 16.07 25.61 9.55
C THR A 388 15.01 24.59 9.95
N MET A 389 15.01 23.41 9.32
CA MET A 389 14.09 22.31 9.65
C MET A 389 14.26 21.86 11.10
N ARG A 390 15.51 21.73 11.58
CA ARG A 390 15.83 21.41 12.97
C ARG A 390 15.18 22.37 13.95
N ARG A 391 15.26 23.68 13.70
CA ARG A 391 14.59 24.68 14.56
C ARG A 391 13.07 24.60 14.49
N GLU A 392 12.50 24.22 13.35
CA GLU A 392 11.05 24.05 13.19
C GLU A 392 10.55 22.83 13.98
N TYR A 393 11.21 21.68 13.88
CA TYR A 393 10.89 20.49 14.68
C TYR A 393 11.02 20.75 16.18
N ILE A 394 12.14 21.35 16.63
CA ILE A 394 12.35 21.68 18.05
C ILE A 394 11.24 22.60 18.56
N ARG A 395 10.90 23.67 17.81
CA ARG A 395 9.83 24.59 18.21
C ARG A 395 8.48 23.89 18.29
N ALA A 396 8.13 23.07 17.29
CA ALA A 396 6.86 22.36 17.27
C ALA A 396 6.74 21.39 18.46
N CYS A 397 7.83 20.68 18.81
CA CYS A 397 7.85 19.78 19.95
C CYS A 397 7.80 20.56 21.29
N GLU A 398 8.55 21.65 21.42
CA GLU A 398 8.50 22.52 22.61
C GLU A 398 7.09 23.10 22.85
N GLU A 399 6.42 23.55 21.78
CA GLU A 399 5.03 24.05 21.86
C GLU A 399 4.03 22.96 22.25
N ALA A 400 4.29 21.71 21.84
CA ALA A 400 3.49 20.54 22.20
C ALA A 400 3.89 19.90 23.55
N GLY A 401 4.97 20.38 24.19
CA GLY A 401 5.51 19.80 25.42
C GLY A 401 6.13 18.40 25.25
N LEU A 402 6.66 18.10 24.05
CA LEU A 402 7.32 16.84 23.73
C LEU A 402 8.84 17.01 23.66
N ASP A 403 9.57 15.96 24.02
CA ASP A 403 11.01 15.89 23.82
C ASP A 403 11.31 15.38 22.39
N CYS A 404 12.25 16.02 21.71
CA CYS A 404 12.72 15.56 20.40
C CYS A 404 14.23 15.68 20.23
N GLU A 405 14.76 14.82 19.37
CA GLU A 405 16.15 14.82 18.94
C GLU A 405 16.20 14.92 17.42
N VAL A 406 16.97 15.86 16.88
CA VAL A 406 17.13 16.06 15.44
C VAL A 406 18.62 15.99 15.10
N SER A 407 18.96 15.04 14.24
CA SER A 407 20.30 14.72 13.76
C SER A 407 20.39 14.94 12.25
N ASP A 408 21.53 15.44 11.76
CA ASP A 408 21.88 15.49 10.33
C ASP A 408 22.43 14.15 9.84
N GLU A 409 22.85 13.27 10.75
CA GLU A 409 23.24 11.90 10.44
C GLU A 409 22.03 10.95 10.46
N TRP A 410 22.02 9.97 9.55
CA TRP A 410 21.05 8.87 9.54
C TRP A 410 21.38 7.85 10.62
N GLY A 411 20.98 8.13 11.86
CA GLY A 411 21.25 7.26 13.00
C GLY A 411 20.58 7.72 14.29
N PHE A 412 20.74 6.89 15.33
CA PHE A 412 20.08 7.01 16.63
C PHE A 412 21.10 7.29 17.74
N MET A 413 21.86 8.39 17.63
CA MET A 413 23.05 8.61 18.48
C MET A 413 22.82 9.39 19.77
N GLY A 414 21.72 10.12 19.93
CA GLY A 414 21.43 10.82 21.18
C GLY A 414 20.47 10.05 22.09
N PRO A 415 20.19 10.60 23.30
CA PRO A 415 19.51 9.86 24.36
C PRO A 415 18.10 9.38 24.01
N ILE A 416 17.38 10.09 23.13
CA ILE A 416 16.03 9.67 22.71
C ILE A 416 16.17 8.57 21.64
N GLY A 417 17.08 8.75 20.69
CA GLY A 417 17.40 7.75 19.68
C GLY A 417 17.90 6.43 20.28
N GLU A 418 18.82 6.49 21.24
CA GLU A 418 19.35 5.30 21.95
C GLU A 418 18.25 4.56 22.72
N ALA A 419 17.32 5.29 23.34
CA ALA A 419 16.17 4.70 24.03
C ALA A 419 15.25 3.97 23.03
N PHE A 420 14.91 4.62 21.92
CA PHE A 420 14.15 3.98 20.83
C PHE A 420 14.87 2.74 20.31
N ALA A 421 16.18 2.80 20.06
CA ALA A 421 16.95 1.67 19.56
C ALA A 421 17.04 0.49 20.53
N MET A 422 16.98 0.76 21.84
CA MET A 422 16.93 -0.28 22.86
C MET A 422 15.55 -0.93 22.96
N GLU A 423 14.48 -0.15 22.83
CA GLU A 423 13.10 -0.62 22.95
C GLU A 423 12.61 -1.29 21.66
N GLU A 424 13.06 -0.81 20.50
CA GLU A 424 12.55 -1.18 19.17
C GLU A 424 13.67 -1.55 18.18
N PRO A 425 14.56 -2.51 18.50
CA PRO A 425 15.75 -2.80 17.70
C PRO A 425 15.45 -3.26 16.27
N GLY A 426 14.35 -4.00 16.05
CA GLY A 426 13.94 -4.43 14.71
C GLY A 426 13.51 -3.25 13.83
N LYS A 427 12.76 -2.29 14.39
CA LYS A 427 12.35 -1.08 13.67
C LYS A 427 13.56 -0.22 13.28
N VAL A 428 14.56 -0.14 14.16
CA VAL A 428 15.83 0.54 13.84
C VAL A 428 16.51 -0.09 12.64
N GLU A 429 16.67 -1.41 12.60
CA GLU A 429 17.27 -2.10 11.45
C GLU A 429 16.55 -1.74 10.15
N HIS A 430 15.22 -1.77 10.15
CA HIS A 430 14.42 -1.45 8.96
C HIS A 430 14.51 0.02 8.54
N ILE A 431 14.57 0.95 9.49
CA ILE A 431 14.78 2.38 9.20
C ILE A 431 16.18 2.61 8.62
N MET A 432 17.20 1.93 9.15
CA MET A 432 18.56 2.03 8.61
C MET A 432 18.65 1.50 7.18
N GLU A 433 17.99 0.37 6.88
CA GLU A 433 17.91 -0.19 5.52
C GLU A 433 17.17 0.70 4.51
N SER A 434 16.31 1.62 4.99
CA SER A 434 15.49 2.47 4.12
C SER A 434 16.23 3.65 3.48
N TYR A 435 17.43 3.99 3.98
CA TYR A 435 18.15 5.23 3.65
C TYR A 435 18.35 5.44 2.14
N ASP A 436 19.06 4.50 1.49
CA ASP A 436 19.48 4.67 0.09
C ASP A 436 18.27 4.85 -0.83
N HIS A 437 17.25 4.00 -0.69
CA HIS A 437 16.11 4.06 -1.58
C HIS A 437 15.22 5.28 -1.32
N LEU A 438 15.02 5.67 -0.06
CA LEU A 438 14.28 6.88 0.26
C LEU A 438 14.95 8.11 -0.34
N LEU A 439 16.28 8.20 -0.22
CA LEU A 439 17.04 9.32 -0.76
C LEU A 439 17.02 9.33 -2.30
N ASP A 440 17.20 8.17 -2.94
CA ASP A 440 17.10 8.02 -4.39
C ASP A 440 15.73 8.51 -4.91
N ARG A 441 14.64 8.09 -4.25
CA ARG A 441 13.27 8.51 -4.61
C ARG A 441 13.07 10.01 -4.42
N TYR A 442 13.58 10.57 -3.32
CA TYR A 442 13.50 12.00 -3.07
C TYR A 442 14.30 12.82 -4.09
N ASP A 443 15.51 12.36 -4.46
CA ASP A 443 16.35 12.97 -5.48
C ASP A 443 15.73 12.89 -6.88
N GLU A 444 15.00 11.81 -7.19
CA GLU A 444 14.20 11.68 -8.41
C GLU A 444 13.12 12.77 -8.49
N ALA A 445 12.41 13.01 -7.39
CA ALA A 445 11.31 13.97 -7.33
C ALA A 445 11.78 15.44 -7.26
N HIS A 446 12.86 15.72 -6.53
CA HIS A 446 13.27 17.08 -6.18
C HIS A 446 14.61 17.50 -6.80
N GLY A 447 15.26 16.61 -7.54
CA GLY A 447 16.60 16.77 -8.11
C GLY A 447 17.71 16.31 -7.16
N PRO A 448 18.90 15.95 -7.67
CA PRO A 448 19.91 15.23 -6.90
C PRO A 448 20.61 16.08 -5.83
N GLY A 449 21.37 15.39 -4.98
CA GLY A 449 22.36 15.99 -4.07
C GLY A 449 21.81 16.34 -2.70
N HIS A 450 20.75 15.65 -2.27
CA HIS A 450 20.31 15.70 -0.89
C HIS A 450 21.13 14.72 -0.02
N GLU A 451 21.16 15.03 1.26
CA GLU A 451 21.50 14.12 2.36
C GLU A 451 20.24 13.98 3.23
N ALA A 452 20.23 12.98 4.12
CA ALA A 452 19.13 12.79 5.05
C ALA A 452 19.65 12.44 6.44
N GLY A 453 19.04 13.08 7.43
CA GLY A 453 19.17 12.75 8.85
C GLY A 453 17.83 12.29 9.43
N LEU A 454 17.76 12.13 10.75
CA LEU A 454 16.57 11.67 11.44
C LEU A 454 16.12 12.65 12.52
N VAL A 455 14.80 12.75 12.68
CA VAL A 455 14.17 13.26 13.90
C VAL A 455 13.50 12.11 14.65
N VAL A 456 13.76 12.05 15.96
CA VAL A 456 13.12 11.13 16.90
C VAL A 456 12.36 11.95 17.93
N ILE A 457 11.05 11.80 17.98
CA ILE A 457 10.16 12.51 18.89
C ILE A 457 9.63 11.50 19.90
N ARG A 458 9.76 11.80 21.19
CA ARG A 458 9.13 11.02 22.26
C ARG A 458 7.68 11.48 22.41
N LEU A 459 6.75 10.58 22.16
CA LEU A 459 5.32 10.83 22.28
C LEU A 459 4.87 10.66 23.73
N SER A 460 3.87 11.44 24.13
CA SER A 460 3.18 11.23 25.40
C SER A 460 2.10 10.16 25.17
N GLY A 461 2.38 8.92 25.60
CA GLY A 461 1.49 7.78 25.39
C GLY A 461 0.21 7.74 26.22
#